data_AF-A0AAE0DS55-F1
#
_entry.id   AF-A0AAE0DS55-F1
#
_cell.length_a   1.000
_cell.length_b   1.000
_cell.length_c   1.000
_cell.angle_alpha   90.00
_cell.angle_beta   90.00
_cell.angle_gamma   90.00
#
_symmetry.space_group_name_H-M   'P 1'
#
loop_
_entity.id
_entity.type
_entity.pdbx_description
1 polymer ?
#
loop_
_entity_poly.entity_id
_entity_poly.type
_entity_poly.pdbx_seq_one_letter_code
_entity_poly.pdbx_strand_id
1 'polypeptide(L)'
;MVVAAKSYRELKYNWHMEELRNLNNNAFDYVINTGLEKCSHVYCPKVRFRLMRTNVAKCLNSCLRFVRQLPMITLVEFIRNMLQRWYYDRHRPAQSMCH
;
A
#
# COMPACT_ATOMS: atom_id res chain seq x y z
N MET A 1 -15.26 16.43 9.76
CA MET A 1 -14.97 15.70 8.49
C MET A 1 -13.53 15.20 8.39
N VAL A 2 -12.50 16.07 8.46
CA VAL A 2 -11.08 15.68 8.24
C VAL A 2 -10.60 14.58 9.22
N VAL A 3 -11.10 14.57 10.46
CA VAL A 3 -10.71 13.58 11.48
C VAL A 3 -11.29 12.19 11.18
N ALA A 4 -12.56 12.10 10.77
CA ALA A 4 -13.17 10.86 10.28
C ALA A 4 -12.42 10.36 9.04
N ALA A 5 -12.20 11.21 8.05
CA ALA A 5 -11.48 10.87 6.83
C ALA A 5 -10.07 10.29 7.09
N LYS A 6 -9.34 10.86 8.07
CA LYS A 6 -8.00 10.46 8.50
C LYS A 6 -7.96 9.26 9.46
N SER A 7 -9.10 8.79 9.94
CA SER A 7 -9.12 7.68 10.89
C SER A 7 -8.76 6.36 10.20
N TYR A 8 -7.87 5.60 10.83
CA TYR A 8 -7.32 4.35 10.26
C TYR A 8 -7.98 3.08 10.82
N ARG A 9 -8.89 3.23 11.79
CA ARG A 9 -9.65 2.16 12.44
C ARG A 9 -11.13 2.42 12.23
N GLU A 10 -11.85 1.41 11.77
CA GLU A 10 -13.29 1.47 11.47
C GLU A 10 -14.11 1.94 12.67
N LEU A 11 -13.78 1.48 13.88
CA LEU A 11 -14.42 1.95 15.12
C LEU A 11 -14.29 3.46 15.34
N LYS A 12 -13.10 4.05 15.09
CA LYS A 12 -12.89 5.50 15.22
C LYS A 12 -13.55 6.27 14.09
N TYR A 13 -13.57 5.69 12.89
CA TYR A 13 -14.28 6.25 11.74
C TYR A 13 -15.77 6.39 12.03
N ASN A 14 -16.40 5.28 12.47
CA ASN A 14 -17.82 5.23 12.79
C ASN A 14 -18.19 6.21 13.90
N TRP A 15 -17.38 6.28 14.96
CA TRP A 15 -17.61 7.23 16.04
C TRP A 15 -17.62 8.68 15.55
N HIS A 16 -16.66 9.09 14.71
CA HIS A 16 -16.62 10.45 14.17
C HIS A 16 -17.71 10.73 13.12
N MET A 17 -18.19 9.71 12.41
CA MET A 17 -19.32 9.85 11.48
C MET A 17 -20.64 10.02 12.24
N GLU A 18 -20.80 9.35 13.37
CA GLU A 18 -21.96 9.47 14.24
C GLU A 18 -21.98 10.83 14.97
N GLU A 19 -20.81 11.29 15.42
CA GLU A 19 -20.64 12.65 15.93
C GLU A 19 -20.97 13.71 14.86
N LEU A 20 -20.53 13.52 13.61
CA LEU A 20 -20.86 14.41 12.49
C LEU A 20 -22.36 14.44 12.20
N ARG A 21 -23.03 13.28 12.25
CA ARG A 21 -24.48 13.15 12.04
C ARG A 21 -25.26 13.94 13.08
N ASN A 22 -24.85 13.84 14.34
CA ASN A 22 -25.48 14.54 15.46
C ASN A 22 -25.28 16.06 15.39
N LEU A 23 -24.13 16.52 14.87
CA LEU A 23 -23.83 17.94 14.75
C LEU A 23 -24.47 18.59 13.52
N ASN A 24 -24.47 17.90 12.38
CA ASN A 24 -25.00 18.43 11.12
C ASN A 24 -25.36 17.30 10.16
N ASN A 25 -26.67 17.02 10.07
CA ASN A 25 -27.18 15.96 9.22
C ASN A 25 -26.93 16.21 7.72
N ASN A 26 -27.00 17.46 7.26
CA ASN A 26 -26.73 17.79 5.85
C ASN A 26 -25.27 17.53 5.47
N ALA A 27 -24.35 17.82 6.39
CA ALA A 27 -22.93 17.53 6.22
C ALA A 27 -22.66 16.01 6.19
N PHE A 28 -23.38 15.24 7.00
CA PHE A 28 -23.34 13.78 6.97
C PHE A 28 -23.85 13.23 5.63
N ASP A 29 -25.02 13.68 5.17
CA ASP A 29 -25.61 13.25 3.90
C ASP A 29 -24.70 13.60 2.71
N TYR A 30 -24.08 14.78 2.72
CA TYR A 30 -23.09 15.16 1.70
C TYR A 30 -21.91 14.18 1.63
N VAL A 31 -21.39 13.73 2.77
CA VAL A 31 -20.26 12.79 2.83
C VAL A 31 -20.65 11.41 2.35
N ILE A 32 -21.85 10.92 2.70
CA ILE A 32 -22.38 9.65 2.20
C ILE A 32 -22.59 9.72 0.68
N ASN A 33 -23.19 10.79 0.17
CA ASN A 33 -23.49 10.98 -1.25
C ASN A 33 -22.22 11.18 -2.11
N THR A 34 -21.14 11.72 -1.55
CA THR A 34 -19.87 11.94 -2.27
C THR A 34 -19.10 10.63 -2.52
N GLY A 35 -19.42 9.56 -1.79
CA GLY A 35 -18.78 8.24 -1.87
C GLY A 35 -17.75 8.00 -0.75
N LEU A 36 -18.02 7.00 0.09
CA LEU A 36 -17.21 6.63 1.25
C LEU A 36 -15.77 6.23 0.89
N GLU A 37 -15.59 5.69 -0.31
CA GLU A 37 -14.32 5.29 -0.90
C GLU A 37 -13.42 6.49 -1.24
N LYS A 38 -14.01 7.67 -1.49
CA LYS A 38 -13.29 8.93 -1.73
C LYS A 38 -12.98 9.66 -0.43
N CYS A 39 -13.84 9.52 0.56
CA CYS A 39 -13.79 10.29 1.79
C CYS A 39 -13.06 9.61 2.95
N SER A 40 -12.83 8.29 2.91
CA SER A 40 -12.22 7.57 4.03
C SER A 40 -11.04 6.69 3.63
N HIS A 41 -9.97 6.76 4.42
CA HIS A 41 -8.83 5.86 4.27
C HIS A 41 -9.16 4.40 4.67
N VAL A 42 -10.25 4.16 5.40
CA VAL A 42 -10.70 2.81 5.82
C VAL A 42 -11.27 2.03 4.64
N TYR A 43 -12.07 2.69 3.79
CA TYR A 43 -12.75 2.08 2.65
C TYR A 43 -12.00 2.21 1.31
N CYS A 44 -10.83 2.85 1.28
CA CYS A 44 -9.97 2.90 0.09
C CYS A 44 -9.17 1.56 -0.06
N PRO A 45 -9.23 0.85 -1.22
CA PRO A 45 -8.62 -0.47 -1.40
C PRO A 45 -7.10 -0.47 -1.19
N LYS A 46 -6.70 -1.20 -0.16
CA LYS A 46 -5.39 -1.30 0.48
C LYS A 46 -4.31 -2.04 -0.34
N VAL A 47 -3.95 -1.55 -1.53
CA VAL A 47 -2.71 -2.00 -2.20
C VAL A 47 -1.59 -0.98 -1.99
N ARG A 48 -1.84 0.30 -2.29
CA ARG A 48 -0.81 1.35 -2.27
C ARG A 48 -0.26 1.65 -0.86
N PHE A 49 -1.11 1.59 0.17
CA PHE A 49 -0.72 1.92 1.55
C PHE A 49 -0.26 0.73 2.39
N ARG A 50 -0.59 -0.50 1.99
CA ARG A 50 -0.06 -1.70 2.67
C ARG A 50 1.44 -1.80 2.42
N LEU A 51 1.90 -1.52 1.19
CA LEU A 51 3.32 -1.47 0.85
C LEU A 51 4.09 -0.44 1.70
N MET A 52 3.51 0.75 1.88
CA MET A 52 4.12 1.83 2.67
C MET A 52 4.11 1.55 4.18
N ARG A 53 3.07 0.85 4.70
CA ARG A 53 2.95 0.48 6.13
C ARG A 53 3.65 -0.81 6.53
N THR A 54 3.84 -1.76 5.62
CA THR A 54 4.53 -3.04 5.89
C THR A 54 6.03 -2.89 6.06
N ASN A 55 6.50 -1.70 6.44
CA ASN A 55 7.90 -1.50 6.76
C ASN A 55 8.79 -1.82 5.56
N VAL A 56 8.31 -1.98 4.31
CA VAL A 56 9.16 -2.50 3.21
C VAL A 56 10.34 -1.59 2.97
N ALA A 57 10.16 -0.27 2.92
CA ALA A 57 11.25 0.68 2.81
C ALA A 57 12.19 0.66 4.04
N LYS A 58 11.67 0.43 5.25
CA LYS A 58 12.45 0.38 6.50
C LYS A 58 13.17 -0.97 6.69
N CYS A 59 12.55 -2.09 6.34
CA CYS A 59 13.11 -3.43 6.23
C CYS A 59 14.17 -3.47 5.13
N LEU A 60 13.90 -2.87 3.97
CA LEU A 60 14.90 -2.68 2.92
C LEU A 60 16.03 -1.81 3.43
N ASN A 61 15.77 -0.66 4.04
CA ASN A 61 16.83 0.18 4.62
C ASN A 61 17.62 -0.53 5.72
N SER A 62 16.97 -1.36 6.54
CA SER A 62 17.62 -2.13 7.60
C SER A 62 18.43 -3.30 7.04
N CYS A 63 17.94 -3.99 6.01
CA CYS A 63 18.65 -5.03 5.29
C CYS A 63 19.87 -4.43 4.55
N LEU A 64 19.64 -3.34 3.82
CA LEU A 64 20.65 -2.58 3.09
C LEU A 64 21.65 -1.87 4.02
N ARG A 65 21.32 -1.64 5.29
CA ARG A 65 22.28 -1.11 6.28
C ARG A 65 23.45 -2.07 6.48
N PHE A 66 23.19 -3.38 6.51
CA PHE A 66 24.24 -4.39 6.55
C PHE A 66 24.96 -4.52 5.20
N VAL A 67 24.23 -4.31 4.10
CA VAL A 67 24.82 -4.38 2.75
C VAL A 67 25.72 -3.18 2.42
N ARG A 68 25.57 -2.02 3.07
CA ARG A 68 26.52 -0.90 2.94
C ARG A 68 27.94 -1.24 3.41
N GLN A 69 28.12 -2.31 4.17
CA GLN A 69 29.44 -2.83 4.56
C GLN A 69 29.98 -3.88 3.58
N LEU A 70 29.16 -4.34 2.63
CA LEU A 70 29.56 -5.26 1.57
C LEU A 70 29.84 -4.46 0.29
N PRO A 71 30.78 -4.90 -0.56
CA PRO A 71 31.06 -4.21 -1.80
C PRO A 71 29.78 -4.17 -2.63
N MET A 72 29.34 -2.95 -2.95
CA MET A 72 28.14 -2.60 -3.72
C MET A 72 27.90 -3.49 -4.96
N ILE A 73 29.00 -4.01 -5.51
CA ILE A 73 29.04 -4.99 -6.61
C ILE A 73 28.22 -6.25 -6.29
N THR A 74 28.39 -6.86 -5.12
CA THR A 74 27.68 -8.10 -4.74
C THR A 74 26.17 -7.89 -4.63
N LEU A 75 25.74 -6.72 -4.15
CA LEU A 75 24.32 -6.37 -4.08
C LEU A 75 23.70 -6.20 -5.48
N VAL A 76 24.40 -5.47 -6.36
CA VAL A 76 23.95 -5.24 -7.72
C VAL A 76 23.88 -6.57 -8.49
N GLU A 77 24.87 -7.45 -8.32
CA GLU A 77 24.86 -8.79 -8.90
C GLU A 77 23.70 -9.65 -8.38
N PHE A 78 23.42 -9.61 -7.07
CA PHE A 78 22.30 -10.33 -6.48
C PHE A 78 20.95 -9.86 -7.04
N ILE A 79 20.74 -8.54 -7.11
CA ILE A 79 19.50 -7.94 -7.67
C ILE A 79 19.37 -8.30 -9.16
N ARG A 80 20.47 -8.21 -9.92
CA ARG A 80 20.49 -8.59 -11.35
C ARG A 80 20.09 -10.05 -11.55
N ASN A 81 20.67 -10.97 -10.78
CA ASN A 81 20.38 -12.40 -10.87
C ASN A 81 18.91 -12.71 -10.52
N MET A 82 18.35 -12.05 -9.49
CA MET A 82 16.93 -12.18 -9.15
C MET A 82 16.02 -11.73 -10.30
N LEU A 83 16.30 -10.57 -10.89
CA LEU A 83 15.50 -10.02 -12.00
C LEU A 83 15.58 -10.88 -13.25
N GLN A 84 16.79 -11.38 -13.59
CA GLN A 84 16.99 -12.27 -14.72
C GLN A 84 16.22 -13.58 -14.53
N ARG A 85 16.26 -14.18 -13.34
CA ARG A 85 15.51 -15.41 -13.03
C ARG A 85 14.01 -15.19 -13.10
N TRP A 86 13.51 -14.11 -12.50
CA TRP A 86 12.08 -13.76 -12.57
C TRP A 86 11.60 -13.54 -14.01
N TYR A 87 12.42 -12.86 -14.83
CA TYR A 87 12.12 -12.65 -16.23
C TYR A 87 12.08 -13.98 -16.99
N TYR A 88 13.09 -14.83 -16.78
CA TYR A 88 13.18 -16.15 -17.40
C TYR A 88 12.00 -17.06 -17.04
N ASP A 89 11.64 -17.15 -15.76
CA ASP A 89 10.52 -17.97 -15.28
C ASP A 89 9.18 -17.48 -15.86
N ARG A 90 9.02 -16.17 -16.07
CA ARG A 90 7.80 -15.58 -16.65
C ARG A 90 7.69 -15.76 -18.17
N HIS A 91 8.81 -15.91 -18.88
CA HIS A 91 8.83 -16.07 -20.35
C HIS A 91 9.01 -17.52 -20.80
N ARG A 92 9.27 -18.46 -19.88
CA ARG A 92 9.28 -19.91 -20.17
C ARG A 92 8.00 -20.45 -20.84
N PRO A 93 6.76 -20.12 -20.41
CA PRO A 93 5.56 -20.67 -21.04
C PRO A 93 5.24 -20.06 -22.42
N ALA A 94 5.92 -18.98 -22.84
CA ALA A 94 5.70 -18.35 -24.14
C ALA A 94 6.55 -18.96 -25.27
N GLN A 95 7.56 -19.79 -24.95
CA GLN A 95 8.47 -20.37 -25.95
C GLN A 95 8.25 -21.86 -26.21
N SER A 96 7.40 -22.55 -25.43
CA SER A 96 7.10 -23.98 -25.64
C SER A 96 5.88 -24.23 -26.53
N MET A 97 5.30 -23.21 -27.16
CA MET A 97 4.14 -23.31 -28.08
C MET A 97 4.51 -22.98 -29.54
N CYS A 98 5.79 -22.99 -29.88
CA CYS A 98 6.25 -22.90 -31.28
C CYS A 98 7.16 -24.09 -31.60
N HIS A 99 6.56 -25.27 -31.78
CA HIS A 99 7.04 -26.29 -32.69
C HIS A 99 5.86 -26.98 -33.35
#